data_AF-A0A955AU79-F1
#
_entry.id   AF-A0A955AU79-F1
#
_cell.length_a   1.000
_cell.length_b   1.000
_cell.length_c   1.000
_cell.angle_alpha   90.00
_cell.angle_beta   90.00
_cell.angle_gamma   90.00
#
_symmetry.space_group_name_H-M   'P 1'
#
loop_
_entity.id
_entity.type
_entity.pdbx_description
1 polymer ?
#
loop_
_entity_poly.entity_id
_entity_poly.type
_entity_poly.pdbx_seq_one_letter_code
_entity_poly.pdbx_strand_id
1 'polypeptide(L)'
;MNTLHELKSVFGYSYRLFKLVWSKYRRLLSISAVVIVLVSCLPFLQNYAVGELLNKLVRLAGTGKFGSELSALLVLVLVAGSAFVACSVGQYFLRSVLYKELFQSLAVLIHRKVAELDIPTHENPQRKNLITKVQENAMWRAPDFVQRMMFLTQNTLECIIATAVFINADWIIGSMIFASMIPRLIVEVHYNHALWKVETGVAETRRKFWHTRWFLVDVRALTEVKLFQNVRYFVDLLGDQLGEIKDREIEVERRNLRNQLLTLIVSEGASILAIIAFVNRVIEGTLEVGSLAF
;
A
#
# COMPACT_ATOMS: atom_id res chain seq x y z
N MET A 1 4.75 25.54 1.19
CA MET A 1 5.80 24.84 1.97
C MET A 1 6.41 23.76 1.07
N ASN A 2 7.74 23.74 0.95
CA ASN A 2 8.47 23.00 -0.10
C ASN A 2 8.34 21.48 0.07
N THR A 3 7.61 20.83 -0.85
CA THR A 3 7.43 19.38 -0.97
C THR A 3 8.74 18.58 -0.94
N LEU A 4 9.84 19.15 -1.45
CA LEU A 4 11.17 18.55 -1.44
C LEU A 4 11.79 18.40 -0.03
N HIS A 5 11.48 19.31 0.90
CA HIS A 5 11.99 19.24 2.27
C HIS A 5 11.26 18.17 3.09
N GLU A 6 9.95 18.06 2.90
CA GLU A 6 9.14 17.00 3.50
C GLU A 6 9.58 15.63 3.00
N LEU A 7 9.82 15.45 1.70
CA LEU A 7 10.35 14.22 1.12
C LEU A 7 11.70 13.82 1.75
N LYS A 8 12.66 14.75 1.85
CA LYS A 8 13.96 14.48 2.52
C LYS A 8 13.79 14.06 3.96
N SER A 9 12.87 14.70 4.69
CA SER A 9 12.61 14.36 6.09
C SER A 9 12.01 12.96 6.22
N VAL A 10 11.04 12.60 5.36
CA VAL A 10 10.42 11.28 5.32
C VAL A 10 11.46 10.21 5.02
N PHE A 11 12.31 10.40 4.01
CA PHE A 11 13.42 9.47 3.72
C PHE A 11 14.37 9.29 4.92
N GLY A 12 14.68 10.38 5.63
CA GLY A 12 15.50 10.33 6.84
C GLY A 12 14.85 9.52 7.98
N TYR A 13 13.56 9.71 8.22
CA TYR A 13 12.81 8.95 9.22
C TYR A 13 12.65 7.48 8.83
N SER A 14 12.39 7.19 7.54
CA SER A 14 12.35 5.84 6.98
C SER A 14 13.65 5.08 7.22
N TYR A 15 14.80 5.70 6.91
CA TYR A 15 16.10 5.08 7.09
C TYR A 15 16.39 4.77 8.58
N ARG A 16 16.05 5.71 9.48
CA ARG A 16 16.25 5.50 10.93
C ARG A 16 15.38 4.37 11.47
N LEU A 17 14.10 4.33 11.09
CA LEU A 17 13.20 3.24 11.46
C LEU A 17 13.70 1.91 10.89
N PHE A 18 14.06 1.87 9.61
CA PHE A 18 14.61 0.67 8.99
C PHE A 18 15.87 0.17 9.71
N LYS A 19 16.81 1.07 10.05
CA LYS A 19 18.01 0.72 10.82
C LYS A 19 17.68 0.16 12.21
N LEU A 20 16.67 0.72 12.89
CA LEU A 20 16.19 0.21 14.17
C LEU A 20 15.61 -1.21 14.02
N VAL A 21 14.71 -1.43 13.05
CA VAL A 21 14.12 -2.75 12.78
C VAL A 21 15.20 -3.76 12.38
N TRP A 22 16.15 -3.36 11.51
CA TRP A 22 17.25 -4.21 11.06
C TRP A 22 18.13 -4.68 12.21
N SER A 23 18.43 -3.80 13.17
CA SER A 23 19.26 -4.15 14.33
C SER A 23 18.61 -5.24 15.22
N LYS A 24 17.28 -5.22 15.36
CA LYS A 24 16.55 -6.10 16.28
C LYS A 24 15.97 -7.35 15.60
N TYR A 25 15.55 -7.24 14.34
CA TYR A 25 14.79 -8.26 13.60
C TYR A 25 15.45 -8.65 12.26
N ARG A 26 16.79 -8.66 12.21
CA ARG A 26 17.58 -8.95 10.99
C ARG A 26 17.13 -10.21 10.25
N ARG A 27 16.87 -11.31 10.99
CA ARG A 27 16.46 -12.60 10.41
C ARG A 27 15.09 -12.49 9.72
N LEU A 28 14.08 -11.95 10.40
CA LEU A 28 12.72 -11.78 9.86
C LEU A 28 12.69 -10.85 8.65
N LEU A 29 13.44 -9.75 8.68
CA LEU A 29 13.55 -8.84 7.55
C LEU A 29 14.26 -9.48 6.35
N SER A 30 15.32 -10.25 6.57
CA SER A 30 16.04 -10.93 5.49
C SER A 30 15.17 -11.99 4.82
N ILE A 31 14.47 -12.81 5.60
CA ILE A 31 13.52 -13.82 5.07
C ILE A 31 12.40 -13.10 4.29
N SER A 32 11.86 -12.03 4.85
CA SER A 32 10.80 -11.25 4.20
C SER A 32 11.27 -10.61 2.89
N ALA A 33 12.53 -10.14 2.81
CA ALA A 33 13.10 -9.61 1.59
C ALA A 33 13.22 -10.68 0.49
N VAL A 34 13.67 -11.89 0.85
CA VAL A 34 13.71 -13.03 -0.08
C VAL A 34 12.31 -13.40 -0.56
N VAL A 35 11.34 -13.49 0.35
CA VAL A 35 9.95 -13.79 0.00
C VAL A 35 9.34 -12.70 -0.88
N ILE A 36 9.63 -11.42 -0.64
CA ILE A 36 9.20 -10.32 -1.53
C ILE A 36 9.73 -10.55 -2.95
N VAL A 37 11.02 -10.85 -3.10
CA VAL A 37 11.60 -11.11 -4.43
C VAL A 37 10.94 -12.31 -5.10
N LEU A 38 10.71 -13.40 -4.38
CA LEU A 38 10.03 -14.59 -4.92
C LEU A 38 8.60 -14.27 -5.35
N VAL A 39 7.81 -13.63 -4.49
CA VAL A 39 6.41 -13.27 -4.79
C VAL A 39 6.34 -12.29 -5.97
N SER A 40 7.29 -11.37 -6.10
CA SER A 40 7.34 -10.43 -7.23
C SER A 40 7.77 -11.07 -8.55
N CYS A 41 8.62 -12.10 -8.53
CA CYS A 41 9.12 -12.73 -9.77
C CYS A 41 8.24 -13.89 -10.28
N LEU A 42 7.65 -14.68 -9.38
CA LEU A 42 6.93 -15.90 -9.74
C LEU A 42 5.75 -15.69 -10.71
N PRO A 43 4.92 -14.63 -10.59
CA PRO A 43 3.83 -14.38 -11.54
C PRO A 43 4.33 -14.17 -12.98
N PHE A 44 5.44 -13.44 -13.15
CA PHE A 44 6.02 -13.21 -14.47
C PHE A 44 6.60 -14.50 -15.04
N LEU A 45 7.27 -15.32 -14.23
CA LEU A 45 7.74 -16.63 -14.66
C LEU A 45 6.58 -17.55 -15.07
N GLN A 46 5.48 -17.53 -14.31
CA GLN A 46 4.28 -18.30 -14.63
C GLN A 46 3.65 -17.83 -15.95
N ASN A 47 3.48 -16.52 -16.15
CA ASN A 47 2.93 -15.98 -17.39
C ASN A 47 3.83 -16.33 -18.59
N TYR A 48 5.15 -16.25 -18.44
CA TYR A 48 6.09 -16.65 -19.49
C TYR A 48 5.94 -18.12 -19.86
N ALA A 49 5.85 -18.99 -18.85
CA ALA A 49 5.65 -20.42 -19.06
C ALA A 49 4.31 -20.73 -19.75
N VAL A 50 3.25 -19.98 -19.44
CA VAL A 50 1.95 -20.08 -20.14
C VAL A 50 2.08 -19.64 -21.59
N GLY A 51 2.77 -18.54 -21.87
CA GLY A 51 3.03 -18.08 -23.23
C GLY A 51 3.77 -19.12 -24.06
N GLU A 52 4.87 -19.67 -23.54
CA GLU A 52 5.64 -20.71 -24.24
C GLU A 52 4.84 -22.01 -24.41
N LEU A 53 4.00 -22.35 -23.44
CA LEU A 53 3.09 -23.49 -23.53
C LEU A 53 2.07 -23.29 -24.67
N LEU A 54 1.51 -22.09 -24.83
CA LEU A 54 0.62 -21.76 -25.93
C LEU A 54 1.33 -21.84 -27.28
N ASN A 55 2.55 -21.31 -27.39
CA ASN A 55 3.37 -21.40 -28.61
C ASN A 55 3.55 -22.86 -29.04
N LYS A 56 3.93 -23.75 -28.10
CA LYS A 56 4.09 -25.18 -28.41
C LYS A 56 2.78 -25.88 -28.73
N LEU A 57 1.69 -25.54 -28.04
CA LEU A 57 0.37 -26.10 -28.34
C LEU A 57 -0.10 -25.74 -29.75
N VAL A 58 0.08 -24.50 -30.19
CA VAL A 58 -0.27 -24.07 -31.54
C VAL A 58 0.53 -24.84 -32.59
N ARG A 59 1.83 -25.07 -32.36
CA ARG A 59 2.70 -25.83 -33.27
C ARG A 59 2.37 -27.32 -33.34
N LEU A 60 1.92 -27.91 -32.23
CA LEU A 60 1.60 -29.34 -32.12
C LEU A 60 0.12 -29.66 -32.36
N ALA A 61 -0.72 -28.64 -32.52
CA ALA A 61 -2.15 -28.79 -32.77
C ALA A 61 -2.38 -29.70 -33.99
N GLY A 62 -3.20 -30.74 -33.81
CA GLY A 62 -3.51 -31.72 -34.85
C GLY A 62 -2.52 -32.88 -34.98
N THR A 63 -1.37 -32.87 -34.28
CA THR A 63 -0.38 -33.97 -34.35
C THR A 63 -0.63 -35.10 -33.33
N GLY A 64 -1.45 -34.86 -32.31
CA GLY A 64 -1.82 -35.85 -31.27
C GLY A 64 -0.66 -36.33 -30.38
N LYS A 65 0.56 -35.77 -30.53
CA LYS A 65 1.75 -36.19 -29.77
C LYS A 65 1.92 -35.34 -28.52
N PHE A 66 1.70 -35.93 -27.35
CA PHE A 66 2.13 -35.37 -26.08
C PHE A 66 3.65 -35.58 -25.91
N GLY A 67 4.43 -34.54 -26.20
CA GLY A 67 5.89 -34.57 -26.00
C GLY A 67 6.29 -34.32 -24.54
N SER A 68 7.46 -34.84 -24.14
CA SER A 68 8.06 -34.61 -22.81
C SER A 68 8.29 -33.13 -22.50
N GLU A 69 8.45 -32.28 -23.51
CA GLU A 69 8.62 -30.84 -23.31
C GLU A 69 7.32 -30.14 -22.91
N LEU A 70 6.17 -30.64 -23.40
CA LEU A 70 4.86 -30.06 -23.11
C LEU A 70 4.43 -30.39 -21.68
N SER A 71 4.71 -31.62 -21.22
CA SER A 71 4.53 -32.00 -19.82
C SER A 71 5.46 -31.20 -18.89
N ALA A 72 6.71 -30.95 -19.29
CA ALA A 72 7.63 -30.10 -18.52
C ALA A 72 7.12 -28.66 -18.36
N LEU A 73 6.57 -28.05 -19.43
CA LEU A 73 5.97 -26.71 -19.36
C LEU A 73 4.70 -26.68 -18.49
N LEU A 74 3.84 -27.71 -18.60
CA LEU A 74 2.67 -27.85 -17.73
C LEU A 74 3.05 -27.94 -16.25
N VAL A 75 4.05 -28.76 -15.93
CA VAL A 75 4.58 -28.88 -14.57
C VAL A 75 5.16 -27.53 -14.12
N LEU A 76 5.89 -26.82 -14.97
CA LEU A 76 6.44 -25.50 -14.64
C LEU A 76 5.34 -24.49 -14.31
N VAL A 77 4.26 -24.42 -15.11
CA VAL A 77 3.11 -23.53 -14.85
C VAL A 77 2.47 -23.85 -13.50
N LEU A 78 2.21 -25.14 -13.23
CA LEU A 78 1.59 -25.57 -11.98
C LEU A 78 2.48 -25.32 -10.76
N VAL A 79 3.78 -25.60 -10.88
CA VAL A 79 4.76 -25.38 -9.81
C VAL A 79 4.95 -23.89 -9.55
N ALA A 80 5.08 -23.06 -10.60
CA ALA A 80 5.22 -21.62 -10.45
C ALA A 80 3.97 -20.99 -9.79
N GLY A 81 2.77 -21.37 -10.23
CA GLY A 81 1.53 -20.87 -9.65
C GLY A 81 1.31 -21.33 -8.21
N SER A 82 1.56 -22.60 -7.90
CA SER A 82 1.47 -23.10 -6.52
C SER A 82 2.53 -22.49 -5.61
N ALA A 83 3.77 -22.32 -6.10
CA ALA A 83 4.83 -21.63 -5.38
C ALA A 83 4.47 -20.17 -5.10
N PHE A 84 3.85 -19.46 -6.06
CA PHE A 84 3.39 -18.08 -5.85
C PHE A 84 2.36 -18.01 -4.72
N VAL A 85 1.35 -18.88 -4.73
CA VAL A 85 0.33 -18.93 -3.68
C VAL A 85 0.96 -19.25 -2.31
N ALA A 86 1.83 -20.27 -2.25
CA ALA A 86 2.51 -20.65 -1.02
C ALA A 86 3.39 -19.52 -0.46
N CYS A 87 4.17 -18.86 -1.33
CA CYS A 87 5.01 -17.72 -0.96
C CYS A 87 4.16 -16.53 -0.50
N SER A 88 3.01 -16.27 -1.14
CA SER A 88 2.09 -15.20 -0.76
C SER A 88 1.49 -15.41 0.64
N VAL A 89 1.11 -16.64 0.97
CA VAL A 89 0.65 -17.01 2.32
C VAL A 89 1.78 -16.84 3.34
N GLY A 90 2.99 -17.30 3.02
CA GLY A 90 4.17 -17.11 3.86
C GLY A 90 4.51 -15.63 4.06
N GLN A 91 4.37 -14.80 3.02
CA GLN A 91 4.58 -13.36 3.09
C GLN A 91 3.57 -12.69 4.03
N TYR A 92 2.28 -13.05 3.92
CA TYR A 92 1.24 -12.54 4.82
C TYR A 92 1.54 -12.87 6.28
N PHE A 93 1.94 -14.12 6.55
CA PHE A 93 2.33 -14.55 7.89
C PHE A 93 3.54 -13.75 8.40
N LEU A 94 4.62 -13.64 7.61
CA LEU A 94 5.82 -12.88 7.97
C LEU A 94 5.52 -11.41 8.26
N ARG A 95 4.67 -10.77 7.44
CA ARG A 95 4.20 -9.40 7.67
C ARG A 95 3.46 -9.29 8.99
N SER A 96 2.55 -10.22 9.30
CA SER A 96 1.79 -10.23 10.55
C SER A 96 2.71 -10.40 11.78
N VAL A 97 3.66 -11.34 11.71
CA VAL A 97 4.64 -11.58 12.79
C VAL A 97 5.50 -10.34 13.01
N LEU A 98 6.07 -9.77 11.94
CA LEU A 98 6.90 -8.57 12.03
C LEU A 98 6.12 -7.38 12.62
N TYR A 99 4.86 -7.20 12.22
CA TYR A 99 3.99 -6.16 12.78
C TYR A 99 3.83 -6.31 14.29
N LYS A 100 3.46 -7.52 14.75
CA LYS A 100 3.22 -7.81 16.17
C LYS A 100 4.48 -7.65 17.02
N GLU A 101 5.61 -8.16 16.52
CA GLU A 101 6.92 -8.02 17.14
C GLU A 101 7.33 -6.55 17.28
N LEU A 102 7.15 -5.77 16.23
CA LEU A 102 7.44 -4.33 16.26
C LEU A 102 6.52 -3.57 17.21
N PHE A 103 5.23 -3.88 17.18
CA PHE A 103 4.26 -3.29 18.09
C PHE A 103 4.64 -3.57 19.55
N GLN A 104 4.89 -4.83 19.91
CA GLN A 104 5.26 -5.23 21.27
C GLN A 104 6.55 -4.56 21.70
N SER A 105 7.59 -4.61 20.87
CA SER A 105 8.90 -4.05 21.21
C SER A 105 8.88 -2.54 21.39
N LEU A 106 8.15 -1.82 20.55
CA LEU A 106 8.01 -0.37 20.66
C LEU A 106 7.14 0.01 21.86
N ALA A 107 6.04 -0.71 22.12
CA ALA A 107 5.20 -0.47 23.28
C ALA A 107 5.99 -0.60 24.59
N VAL A 108 6.76 -1.69 24.74
CA VAL A 108 7.62 -1.90 25.93
C VAL A 108 8.70 -0.82 26.03
N LEU A 109 9.35 -0.46 24.92
CA LEU A 109 10.40 0.57 24.92
C LEU A 109 9.86 1.95 25.32
N ILE A 110 8.72 2.34 24.74
CA ILE A 110 8.07 3.63 25.03
C ILE A 110 7.64 3.68 26.49
N HIS A 111 6.95 2.65 26.99
CA HIS A 111 6.51 2.64 28.39
C HIS A 111 7.66 2.64 29.38
N ARG A 112 8.74 1.88 29.11
CA ARG A 112 9.95 1.95 29.93
C ARG A 112 10.52 3.36 29.95
N LYS A 113 10.66 4.01 28.79
CA LYS A 113 11.22 5.36 28.72
C LYS A 113 10.34 6.41 29.39
N VAL A 114 9.03 6.28 29.29
CA VAL A 114 8.10 7.16 30.00
C VAL A 114 8.19 6.97 31.51
N ALA A 115 8.38 5.73 31.99
CA ALA A 115 8.55 5.45 33.42
C ALA A 115 9.88 5.94 34.01
N GLU A 116 10.92 6.13 33.17
CA GLU A 116 12.23 6.66 33.57
C GLU A 116 12.25 8.20 33.67
N LEU A 117 11.19 8.91 33.24
CA LEU A 117 11.13 10.38 33.29
C LEU A 117 10.76 10.88 34.69
N ASP A 118 11.38 11.98 35.10
CA ASP A 118 11.09 12.60 36.40
C ASP A 118 9.65 13.14 36.48
N ILE A 119 9.04 13.13 37.67
CA ILE A 119 7.68 13.64 37.93
C ILE A 119 7.45 15.06 37.37
N PRO A 120 8.37 16.03 37.50
CA PRO A 120 8.20 17.37 36.91
C PRO A 120 8.03 17.36 35.39
N THR A 121 8.56 16.34 34.69
CA THR A 121 8.34 16.15 33.25
C THR A 121 6.91 15.72 32.94
N HIS A 122 6.27 14.97 33.83
CA HIS A 122 4.88 14.55 33.68
C HIS A 122 3.89 15.69 33.96
N GLU A 123 4.25 16.62 34.84
CA GLU A 123 3.40 17.77 35.19
C GLU A 123 3.48 18.91 34.17
N ASN A 124 4.60 19.04 33.44
CA ASN A 124 4.74 20.06 32.42
C ASN A 124 3.77 19.82 31.23
N PRO A 125 2.84 20.75 30.91
CA PRO A 125 1.82 20.55 29.88
C PRO A 125 2.38 20.28 28.48
N GLN A 126 3.50 20.91 28.11
CA GLN A 126 4.12 20.74 26.79
C GLN A 126 4.76 19.36 26.66
N ARG A 127 5.46 18.90 27.71
CA ARG A 127 6.07 17.56 27.74
C ARG A 127 5.01 16.47 27.84
N LYS A 128 3.97 16.67 28.64
CA LYS A 128 2.81 15.76 28.75
C LYS A 128 2.15 15.54 27.39
N ASN A 129 1.91 16.62 26.62
CA ASN A 129 1.34 16.50 25.28
C ASN A 129 2.23 15.67 24.34
N LEU A 130 3.56 15.83 24.42
CA LEU A 130 4.50 15.01 23.65
C LEU A 130 4.44 13.53 24.08
N ILE A 131 4.40 13.24 25.37
CA ILE A 131 4.29 11.87 25.90
C ILE A 131 3.00 11.21 25.40
N THR A 132 1.85 11.88 25.56
CA THR A 132 0.56 11.39 25.07
C THR A 132 0.59 11.15 23.57
N LYS A 133 1.13 12.10 22.79
CA LYS A 133 1.21 11.96 21.33
C LYS A 133 2.09 10.79 20.91
N VAL A 134 3.19 10.51 21.60
CA VAL A 134 4.06 9.35 21.32
C VAL A 134 3.36 8.06 21.73
N GLN A 135 2.73 8.02 22.90
CA GLN A 135 2.05 6.83 23.39
C GLN A 135 0.87 6.43 22.49
N GLU A 136 0.07 7.40 22.06
CA GLU A 136 -0.98 7.17 21.09
C GLU A 136 -0.32 6.82 19.75
N ASN A 137 0.39 7.74 19.11
CA ASN A 137 0.65 7.56 17.69
C ASN A 137 1.81 6.59 17.38
N ALA A 138 2.84 6.49 18.21
CA ALA A 138 4.05 5.75 17.82
C ALA A 138 3.87 4.23 17.87
N MET A 139 2.99 3.71 18.73
CA MET A 139 2.82 2.27 18.93
C MET A 139 2.26 1.57 17.69
N TRP A 140 1.28 2.18 17.01
CA TRP A 140 0.69 1.61 15.79
C TRP A 140 1.25 2.22 14.50
N ARG A 141 1.56 3.53 14.46
CA ARG A 141 2.03 4.16 13.21
C ARG A 141 3.40 3.67 12.76
N ALA A 142 4.31 3.34 13.68
CA ALA A 142 5.64 2.88 13.29
C ALA A 142 5.61 1.48 12.65
N PRO A 143 4.94 0.46 13.24
CA PRO A 143 4.71 -0.81 12.56
C PRO A 143 3.97 -0.66 11.22
N ASP A 144 2.92 0.17 11.16
CA ASP A 144 2.19 0.45 9.91
C ASP A 144 3.10 1.03 8.83
N PHE A 145 3.98 1.95 9.22
CA PHE A 145 4.92 2.57 8.31
C PHE A 145 5.88 1.54 7.71
N VAL A 146 6.39 0.61 8.51
CA VAL A 146 7.25 -0.49 8.03
C VAL A 146 6.50 -1.39 7.05
N GLN A 147 5.23 -1.73 7.34
CA GLN A 147 4.40 -2.51 6.42
C GLN A 147 4.20 -1.79 5.09
N ARG A 148 3.92 -0.48 5.12
CA ARG A 148 3.80 0.35 3.91
C ARG A 148 5.11 0.42 3.12
N MET A 149 6.25 0.52 3.79
CA MET A 149 7.56 0.48 3.12
C MET A 149 7.80 -0.86 2.39
N MET A 150 7.47 -1.99 3.03
CA MET A 150 7.59 -3.31 2.40
C MET A 150 6.65 -3.44 1.20
N PHE A 151 5.41 -2.97 1.33
CA PHE A 151 4.46 -2.92 0.22
C PHE A 151 4.97 -2.07 -0.94
N LEU A 152 5.46 -0.85 -0.69
CA LEU A 152 6.02 0.02 -1.73
C LEU A 152 7.24 -0.61 -2.40
N THR A 153 8.12 -1.26 -1.63
CA THR A 153 9.29 -1.96 -2.16
C THR A 153 8.88 -3.08 -3.12
N GLN A 154 7.88 -3.87 -2.74
CA GLN A 154 7.35 -4.94 -3.59
C GLN A 154 6.73 -4.39 -4.88
N ASN A 155 5.83 -3.40 -4.80
CA ASN A 155 5.20 -2.82 -6.00
C ASN A 155 6.24 -2.18 -6.93
N THR A 156 7.28 -1.55 -6.37
CA THR A 156 8.38 -0.97 -7.15
C THR A 156 9.14 -2.08 -7.89
N LEU A 157 9.43 -3.19 -7.20
CA LEU A 157 10.11 -4.34 -7.81
C LEU A 157 9.28 -4.96 -8.94
N GLU A 158 7.98 -5.18 -8.74
CA GLU A 158 7.05 -5.69 -9.75
C GLU A 158 6.95 -4.74 -10.96
N CYS A 159 6.90 -3.43 -10.72
CA CYS A 159 6.91 -2.42 -11.78
C CYS A 159 8.22 -2.44 -12.59
N ILE A 160 9.37 -2.59 -11.92
CA ILE A 160 10.68 -2.73 -12.58
C ILE A 160 10.71 -4.01 -13.44
N ILE A 161 10.25 -5.14 -12.90
CA ILE A 161 10.21 -6.42 -13.64
C ILE A 161 9.30 -6.29 -14.86
N ALA A 162 8.09 -5.77 -14.70
CA ALA A 162 7.15 -5.56 -15.81
C ALA A 162 7.75 -4.65 -16.89
N THR A 163 8.33 -3.52 -16.48
CA THR A 163 8.95 -2.55 -17.40
C THR A 163 10.13 -3.18 -18.14
N ALA A 164 10.98 -3.95 -17.46
CA ALA A 164 12.08 -4.66 -18.07
C ALA A 164 11.59 -5.70 -19.10
N VAL A 165 10.53 -6.45 -18.78
CA VAL A 165 9.92 -7.41 -19.72
C VAL A 165 9.41 -6.70 -20.98
N PHE A 166 8.62 -5.63 -20.82
CA PHE A 166 8.06 -4.92 -21.96
C PHE A 166 9.12 -4.24 -22.82
N ILE A 167 10.15 -3.64 -22.23
CA ILE A 167 11.24 -3.01 -22.99
C ILE A 167 12.01 -4.03 -23.84
N ASN A 168 12.22 -5.25 -23.34
CA ASN A 168 12.87 -6.30 -24.11
C ASN A 168 12.00 -6.80 -25.28
N ALA A 169 10.66 -6.77 -25.14
CA ALA A 169 9.74 -7.17 -26.20
C ALA A 169 9.56 -6.07 -27.26
N ASP A 170 9.24 -4.85 -26.82
CA ASP A 170 9.14 -3.68 -27.68
C ASP A 170 9.30 -2.37 -26.87
N TRP A 171 10.36 -1.61 -27.19
CA TRP A 171 10.65 -0.35 -26.53
C TRP A 171 9.52 0.69 -26.65
N ILE A 172 8.83 0.75 -27.79
CA ILE A 172 7.79 1.76 -28.05
C ILE A 172 6.54 1.44 -27.22
N ILE A 173 6.10 0.19 -27.23
CA ILE A 173 4.93 -0.26 -26.46
C ILE A 173 5.23 -0.18 -24.96
N GLY A 174 6.43 -0.62 -24.53
CA GLY A 174 6.86 -0.51 -23.13
C GLY A 174 6.91 0.95 -22.65
N SER A 175 7.44 1.86 -23.48
CA SER A 175 7.46 3.30 -23.15
C SER A 175 6.05 3.90 -23.07
N MET A 176 5.12 3.48 -23.95
CA MET A 176 3.74 3.94 -23.95
C MET A 176 2.98 3.51 -22.69
N ILE A 177 3.12 2.23 -22.28
CA ILE A 177 2.52 1.71 -21.04
C ILE A 177 3.12 2.42 -19.82
N PHE A 178 4.43 2.61 -19.79
CA PHE A 178 5.07 3.35 -18.71
C PHE A 178 4.59 4.81 -18.63
N ALA A 179 4.46 5.49 -19.78
CA ALA A 179 3.94 6.85 -19.85
C ALA A 179 2.48 6.94 -19.38
N SER A 180 1.65 5.91 -19.63
CA SER A 180 0.25 5.88 -19.20
C SER A 180 0.09 5.78 -17.68
N MET A 181 1.11 5.29 -16.96
CA MET A 181 1.12 5.25 -15.49
C MET A 181 1.40 6.62 -14.84
N ILE A 182 2.10 7.53 -15.53
CA ILE A 182 2.53 8.82 -14.98
C ILE A 182 1.32 9.69 -14.56
N PRO A 183 0.28 9.89 -15.38
CA PRO A 183 -0.90 10.66 -14.97
C PRO A 183 -1.58 10.11 -13.71
N ARG A 184 -1.66 8.78 -13.59
CA ARG A 184 -2.25 8.10 -12.42
C ARG A 184 -1.45 8.41 -11.16
N LEU A 185 -0.12 8.35 -11.23
CA LEU A 185 0.75 8.71 -10.12
C LEU A 185 0.58 10.18 -9.70
N ILE A 186 0.46 11.09 -10.67
CA ILE A 186 0.24 12.52 -10.41
C ILE A 186 -1.10 12.74 -9.69
N VAL A 187 -2.19 12.10 -10.15
CA VAL A 187 -3.51 12.18 -9.51
C VAL A 187 -3.45 11.68 -8.07
N GLU A 188 -2.77 10.55 -7.84
CA GLU A 188 -2.60 9.96 -6.52
C GLU A 188 -1.87 10.92 -5.55
N VAL A 189 -0.78 11.55 -6.00
CA VAL A 189 -0.04 12.54 -5.19
C VAL A 189 -0.92 13.75 -4.86
N HIS A 190 -1.70 14.26 -5.82
CA HIS A 190 -2.59 15.39 -5.59
C HIS A 190 -3.72 15.03 -4.62
N TYR A 191 -4.28 13.83 -4.73
CA TYR A 191 -5.29 13.33 -3.81
C TYR A 191 -4.78 13.22 -2.38
N ASN A 192 -3.60 12.60 -2.19
CA ASN A 192 -2.98 12.51 -0.86
C ASN A 192 -2.72 13.90 -0.24
N HIS A 193 -2.30 14.87 -1.06
CA HIS A 193 -2.11 16.25 -0.60
C HIS A 193 -3.44 16.96 -0.27
N ALA A 194 -4.50 16.72 -1.04
CA ALA A 194 -5.83 17.25 -0.75
C ALA A 194 -6.41 16.67 0.55
N LEU A 195 -6.24 15.36 0.75
CA LEU A 195 -6.65 14.69 2.00
C LEU A 195 -5.88 15.23 3.21
N TRP A 196 -4.56 15.43 3.08
CA TRP A 196 -3.76 16.06 4.13
C TRP A 196 -4.24 17.50 4.46
N LYS A 197 -4.61 18.29 3.45
CA LYS A 197 -5.21 19.62 3.65
C LYS A 197 -6.53 19.55 4.39
N VAL A 198 -7.37 18.55 4.12
CA VAL A 198 -8.62 18.34 4.87
C VAL A 198 -8.30 17.99 6.31
N GLU A 199 -7.44 16.99 6.57
CA GLU A 199 -7.09 16.55 7.92
C GLU A 199 -6.53 17.69 8.78
N THR A 200 -5.68 18.52 8.20
CA THR A 200 -5.13 19.72 8.88
C THR A 200 -6.16 20.84 8.99
N GLY A 201 -7.03 21.02 8.00
CA GLY A 201 -8.08 22.04 7.97
C GLY A 201 -9.25 21.79 8.91
N VAL A 202 -9.51 20.53 9.29
CA VAL A 202 -10.55 20.16 10.29
C VAL A 202 -10.01 19.99 11.70
N ALA A 203 -8.75 20.38 11.96
CA ALA A 203 -8.11 20.19 13.27
C ALA A 203 -8.87 20.88 14.42
N GLU A 204 -9.54 22.01 14.17
CA GLU A 204 -10.39 22.66 15.16
C GLU A 204 -11.70 21.88 15.41
N THR A 205 -12.46 21.55 14.35
CA THR A 205 -13.68 20.74 14.46
C THR A 205 -13.41 19.41 15.14
N ARG A 206 -12.28 18.76 14.82
CA ARG A 206 -11.86 17.51 15.44
C ARG A 206 -11.51 17.68 16.93
N ARG A 207 -10.90 18.79 17.34
CA ARG A 207 -10.70 19.12 18.76
C ARG A 207 -12.04 19.34 19.48
N LYS A 208 -12.98 20.06 18.86
CA LYS A 208 -14.34 20.24 19.40
C LYS A 208 -15.05 18.89 19.55
N PHE A 209 -14.96 18.02 18.54
CA PHE A 209 -15.46 16.65 18.61
C PHE A 209 -14.92 15.87 19.82
N TRP A 210 -13.60 15.87 20.05
CA TRP A 210 -13.01 15.18 21.19
C TRP A 210 -13.51 15.74 22.52
N HIS A 211 -13.71 17.05 22.59
CA HIS A 211 -14.26 17.71 23.77
C HIS A 211 -15.74 17.35 23.99
N THR A 212 -16.59 17.43 22.96
CA THR A 212 -18.01 17.02 23.02
C THR A 212 -18.13 15.56 23.44
N ARG A 213 -17.30 14.68 22.86
CA ARG A 213 -17.25 13.25 23.19
C ARG A 213 -16.93 13.02 24.66
N TRP A 214 -16.09 13.84 25.27
CA TRP A 214 -15.74 13.68 26.69
C TRP A 214 -16.97 13.77 27.60
N PHE A 215 -17.92 14.67 27.31
CA PHE A 215 -19.18 14.79 28.07
C PHE A 215 -20.09 13.56 27.98
N LEU A 216 -19.95 12.75 26.94
CA LEU A 216 -20.75 11.54 26.73
C LEU A 216 -20.08 10.26 27.25
N VAL A 217 -18.77 10.28 27.47
CA VAL A 217 -17.98 9.09 27.81
C VAL A 217 -17.48 9.12 29.26
N ASP A 218 -17.13 10.30 29.78
CA ASP A 218 -16.69 10.42 31.18
C ASP A 218 -17.88 10.26 32.13
N VAL A 219 -17.74 9.40 33.14
CA VAL A 219 -18.84 9.07 34.07
C VAL A 219 -19.34 10.30 34.82
N ARG A 220 -18.44 11.22 35.21
CA ARG A 220 -18.83 12.41 35.97
C ARG A 220 -19.56 13.39 35.07
N ALA A 221 -18.98 13.68 33.90
CA ALA A 221 -19.58 14.57 32.93
C ALA A 221 -20.93 14.04 32.40
N LEU A 222 -21.02 12.74 32.11
CA LEU A 222 -22.26 12.10 31.66
C LEU A 222 -23.36 12.14 32.73
N THR A 223 -23.00 12.03 34.01
CA THR A 223 -23.98 12.13 35.11
C THR A 223 -24.61 13.51 35.15
N GLU A 224 -23.82 14.58 34.99
CA GLU A 224 -24.33 15.95 34.87
C GLU A 224 -25.22 16.11 33.64
N VAL A 225 -24.77 15.66 32.47
CA VAL A 225 -25.55 15.76 31.22
C VAL A 225 -26.89 15.02 31.32
N LYS A 226 -26.92 13.86 31.99
CA LYS A 226 -28.16 13.11 32.26
C LYS A 226 -29.06 13.82 33.26
N LEU A 227 -28.50 14.38 34.33
CA LEU A 227 -29.24 15.13 35.35
C LEU A 227 -29.96 16.33 34.73
N PHE A 228 -29.31 17.04 33.80
CA PHE A 228 -29.88 18.15 33.06
C PHE A 228 -30.69 17.73 31.81
N GLN A 229 -30.91 16.42 31.59
CA GLN A 229 -31.66 15.88 30.44
C GLN A 229 -31.14 16.33 29.05
N ASN A 230 -29.85 16.69 28.94
CA ASN A 230 -29.25 17.28 27.74
C ASN A 230 -28.55 16.27 26.82
N VAL A 231 -28.71 14.96 27.06
CA VAL A 231 -28.01 13.91 26.29
C VAL A 231 -28.24 14.07 24.78
N ARG A 232 -29.48 14.33 24.36
CA ARG A 232 -29.83 14.48 22.94
C ARG A 232 -29.06 15.63 22.27
N TYR A 233 -28.95 16.78 22.94
CA TYR A 233 -28.20 17.92 22.42
C TYR A 233 -26.73 17.57 22.16
N PHE A 234 -26.05 16.90 23.10
CA PHE A 234 -24.66 16.52 22.92
C PHE A 234 -24.46 15.46 21.83
N VAL A 235 -25.42 14.55 21.64
CA VAL A 235 -25.39 13.58 20.55
C VAL A 235 -25.58 14.27 19.20
N ASP A 236 -26.54 15.18 19.09
CA ASP A 236 -26.81 15.95 17.86
C ASP A 236 -25.59 16.82 17.51
N LEU A 237 -25.01 17.53 18.48
CA LEU A 237 -23.80 18.34 18.30
C LEU A 237 -22.60 17.52 17.84
N LEU A 238 -22.43 16.31 18.38
CA LEU A 238 -21.39 15.38 17.94
C LEU A 238 -21.63 14.93 16.49
N GLY A 239 -22.89 14.67 16.15
CA GLY A 239 -23.34 14.35 14.79
C GLY A 239 -22.99 15.44 13.78
N ASP A 240 -23.26 16.71 14.11
CA ASP A 240 -22.95 17.86 13.26
C ASP A 240 -21.44 18.02 13.04
N GLN A 241 -20.64 17.87 14.11
CA GLN A 241 -19.18 17.95 14.04
C GLN A 241 -18.57 16.84 13.17
N LEU A 242 -19.06 15.60 13.31
CA LEU A 242 -18.67 14.51 12.42
C LEU A 242 -19.19 14.70 11.00
N GLY A 243 -20.38 15.29 10.83
CA GLY A 243 -20.96 15.65 9.55
C GLY A 243 -20.03 16.57 8.75
N GLU A 244 -19.55 17.66 9.36
CA GLU A 244 -18.63 18.60 8.70
C GLU A 244 -17.33 17.91 8.25
N ILE A 245 -16.74 17.10 9.12
CA ILE A 245 -15.51 16.35 8.83
C ILE A 245 -15.75 15.41 7.63
N LYS A 246 -16.80 14.59 7.73
CA LYS A 246 -17.16 13.60 6.73
C LYS A 246 -17.49 14.25 5.38
N ASP A 247 -18.21 15.38 5.37
CA ASP A 247 -18.58 16.06 4.13
C ASP A 247 -17.35 16.62 3.40
N ARG A 248 -16.36 17.18 4.14
CA ARG A 248 -15.09 17.63 3.55
C ARG A 248 -14.24 16.47 3.02
N GLU A 249 -14.20 15.35 3.73
CA GLU A 249 -13.52 14.12 3.26
C GLU A 249 -14.19 13.60 1.97
N ILE A 250 -15.53 13.49 1.96
CA ILE A 250 -16.31 13.05 0.79
C ILE A 250 -16.11 13.97 -0.41
N GLU A 251 -16.00 15.28 -0.22
CA GLU A 251 -15.75 16.20 -1.33
C GLU A 251 -14.42 15.90 -2.02
N VAL A 252 -13.37 15.63 -1.26
CA VAL A 252 -12.06 15.22 -1.79
C VAL A 252 -12.17 13.87 -2.49
N GLU A 253 -12.87 12.89 -1.90
CA GLU A 253 -13.09 11.57 -2.51
C GLU A 253 -13.83 11.67 -3.85
N ARG A 254 -14.89 12.49 -3.94
CA ARG A 254 -15.63 12.68 -5.20
C ARG A 254 -14.76 13.28 -6.29
N ARG A 255 -13.93 14.26 -5.95
CA ARG A 255 -12.97 14.87 -6.89
C ARG A 255 -11.91 13.86 -7.32
N ASN A 256 -11.43 13.04 -6.38
CA ASN A 256 -10.46 11.98 -6.65
C ASN A 256 -11.05 10.92 -7.57
N LEU A 257 -12.26 10.42 -7.31
CA LEU A 257 -12.95 9.43 -8.14
C LEU A 257 -13.01 9.87 -9.60
N ARG A 258 -13.43 11.12 -9.86
CA ARG A 258 -13.47 11.65 -11.23
C ARG A 258 -12.09 11.65 -11.89
N ASN A 259 -11.06 12.11 -11.18
CA ASN A 259 -9.71 12.17 -11.71
C ASN A 259 -9.12 10.75 -11.93
N GLN A 260 -9.38 9.82 -11.02
CA GLN A 260 -8.97 8.42 -11.14
C GLN A 260 -9.64 7.75 -12.34
N LEU A 261 -10.95 7.96 -12.55
CA LEU A 261 -11.66 7.44 -13.71
C LEU A 261 -11.08 7.96 -15.03
N LEU A 262 -10.74 9.26 -15.11
CA LEU A 262 -10.08 9.81 -16.29
C LEU A 262 -8.71 9.17 -16.54
N THR A 263 -7.89 9.01 -15.51
CA THR A 263 -6.59 8.34 -15.66
C THR A 263 -6.74 6.86 -15.98
N LEU A 264 -7.79 6.20 -15.49
CA LEU A 264 -8.08 4.80 -15.78
C LEU A 264 -8.41 4.62 -17.26
N ILE A 265 -9.23 5.49 -17.84
CA ILE A 265 -9.53 5.47 -19.28
C ILE A 265 -8.25 5.63 -20.10
N VAL A 266 -7.34 6.52 -19.69
CA VAL A 266 -6.04 6.71 -20.37
C VAL A 266 -5.17 5.46 -20.27
N SER A 267 -5.04 4.86 -19.08
CA SER A 267 -4.22 3.67 -18.89
C SER A 267 -4.78 2.45 -19.61
N GLU A 268 -6.10 2.21 -19.51
CA GLU A 268 -6.77 1.10 -20.20
C GLU A 268 -6.80 1.30 -21.72
N GLY A 269 -6.98 2.54 -22.18
CA GLY A 269 -6.87 2.86 -23.61
C GLY A 269 -5.48 2.53 -24.16
N ALA A 270 -4.42 2.86 -23.42
CA ALA A 270 -3.05 2.48 -23.78
C ALA A 270 -2.86 0.96 -23.81
N SER A 271 -3.41 0.23 -22.84
CA SER A 271 -3.39 -1.24 -22.83
C SER A 271 -4.10 -1.85 -24.03
N ILE A 272 -5.28 -1.34 -24.40
CA ILE A 272 -6.03 -1.80 -25.58
C ILE A 272 -5.24 -1.54 -26.86
N LEU A 273 -4.63 -0.35 -27.01
CA LEU A 273 -3.79 -0.03 -28.16
C LEU A 273 -2.56 -0.94 -28.24
N ALA A 274 -1.94 -1.26 -27.09
CA ALA A 274 -0.84 -2.21 -27.02
C ALA A 274 -1.27 -3.61 -27.49
N ILE A 275 -2.42 -4.10 -27.04
CA ILE A 275 -2.98 -5.38 -27.47
C ILE A 275 -3.22 -5.38 -28.99
N ILE A 276 -3.86 -4.33 -29.54
CA ILE A 276 -4.10 -4.23 -30.99
C ILE A 276 -2.78 -4.25 -31.76
N ALA A 277 -1.75 -3.53 -31.28
CA ALA A 277 -0.43 -3.53 -31.90
C ALA A 277 0.24 -4.91 -31.87
N PHE A 278 0.15 -5.63 -30.75
CA PHE A 278 0.67 -7.00 -30.64
C PHE A 278 -0.11 -7.99 -31.52
N VAL A 279 -1.44 -7.86 -31.62
CA VAL A 279 -2.25 -8.69 -32.53
C VAL A 279 -1.82 -8.49 -33.97
N ASN A 280 -1.62 -7.25 -34.42
CA ASN A 280 -1.15 -6.97 -35.78
C ASN A 280 0.21 -7.64 -36.05
N ARG A 281 1.13 -7.64 -35.07
CA ARG A 281 2.42 -8.31 -35.19
C ARG A 281 2.34 -9.84 -35.26
N VAL A 282 1.36 -10.43 -34.55
CA VAL A 282 1.05 -11.87 -34.67
C VAL A 282 0.52 -12.19 -36.06
N ILE A 283 -0.34 -11.33 -36.63
CA ILE A 283 -0.85 -11.49 -38.00
C ILE A 283 0.29 -11.35 -39.02
N GLU A 284 1.23 -10.42 -38.81
CA GLU A 284 2.43 -10.25 -39.63
C GLU A 284 3.45 -11.40 -39.47
N GLY A 285 3.25 -12.31 -38.52
CA GLY A 285 4.13 -13.45 -38.26
C GLY A 285 5.45 -13.09 -37.56
N THR A 286 5.58 -11.87 -37.04
CA THR A 286 6.78 -11.43 -36.30
C THR A 286 6.76 -11.84 -34.82
N LEU A 287 5.58 -12.21 -34.31
CA LEU A 287 5.36 -12.57 -32.91
C LEU A 287 4.46 -13.80 -32.81
N GLU A 288 4.75 -14.71 -31.88
CA GLU A 288 3.96 -15.92 -31.70
C GLU A 288 2.74 -15.67 -30.79
N VAL A 289 1.66 -16.43 -31.00
CA VAL A 289 0.38 -16.25 -30.28
C VAL A 289 0.54 -16.32 -28.75
N GLY A 290 1.40 -17.19 -28.26
CA GLY A 290 1.69 -17.31 -26.83
C GLY A 290 2.55 -16.17 -26.28
N SER A 291 3.37 -15.52 -27.12
CA SER A 291 4.11 -14.31 -26.73
C SER A 291 3.20 -13.09 -26.55
N LEU A 292 2.01 -13.10 -27.16
CA LEU A 292 0.96 -12.10 -26.93
C LEU A 292 0.20 -12.36 -25.62
N ALA A 293 0.08 -13.63 -25.23
CA ALA A 293 -0.60 -14.03 -24.00
C ALA A 293 0.26 -13.83 -22.74
N PHE A 294 1.58 -13.66 -22.91
CA PHE A 294 2.54 -13.31 -21.86
C PHE A 294 2.49 -11.81 -21.54
#